data_AF-A0A423UGX1-F1
#
_entry.id   AF-A0A423UGX1-F1
#
_cell.length_a   1.000
_cell.length_b   1.000
_cell.length_c   1.000
_cell.angle_alpha   90.00
_cell.angle_beta   90.00
_cell.angle_gamma   90.00
#
_symmetry.space_group_name_H-M   'P 1'
#
loop_
_entity.id
_entity.type
_entity.pdbx_description
1 polymer ?
#
loop_
_entity_poly.entity_id
_entity_poly.type
_entity_poly.pdbx_seq_one_letter_code
_entity_poly.pdbx_strand_id
1 'polypeptide(L)'
;MDTAVPGTLVWGHAALAVCAALYLAWWWTFFNPALPKATGALYAMGVGFILGAVAFGIAAVVLLAMGLGALAGAPQVGGAAPGWVFAVGGVAAYAALAFVTVRFFGRPVTTELLLFVLWAALELAVLNALMGAGMLFGGAFWLLAGVVALVTAANLVCYVLYFRLPPVPSFVDGAAPLAVVGVLSAVLAVVIARL
;
A
#
# COMPACT_ATOMS: atom_id res chain seq x y z
N MET A 1 -13.27 -23.52 18.34
CA MET A 1 -13.72 -23.00 17.03
C MET A 1 -12.47 -22.55 16.32
N ASP A 2 -12.07 -23.25 15.27
CA ASP A 2 -10.99 -22.80 14.40
C ASP A 2 -11.46 -21.49 13.76
N THR A 3 -10.92 -20.38 14.22
CA THR A 3 -11.20 -19.08 13.62
C THR A 3 -10.42 -19.07 12.32
N ALA A 4 -11.08 -19.43 11.23
CA ALA A 4 -10.49 -19.32 9.91
C ALA A 4 -10.28 -17.84 9.58
N VAL A 5 -9.14 -17.53 8.96
CA VAL A 5 -8.83 -16.17 8.50
C VAL A 5 -9.92 -15.69 7.53
N PRO A 6 -10.44 -14.45 7.67
CA PRO A 6 -11.40 -13.92 6.72
C PRO A 6 -10.81 -13.91 5.30
N GLY A 7 -11.45 -14.62 4.36
CA GLY A 7 -11.01 -14.65 2.97
C GLY A 7 -10.97 -13.26 2.31
N THR A 8 -11.71 -12.30 2.85
CA THR A 8 -11.66 -10.89 2.46
C THR A 8 -10.29 -10.25 2.71
N LEU A 9 -9.53 -10.68 3.73
CA LEU A 9 -8.15 -10.21 3.92
C LEU A 9 -7.23 -10.72 2.81
N VAL A 10 -7.33 -12.01 2.46
CA VAL A 10 -6.54 -12.60 1.36
C VAL A 10 -6.83 -11.92 0.04
N TRP A 11 -8.11 -11.84 -0.34
CA TRP A 11 -8.52 -11.24 -1.60
C TRP A 11 -8.30 -9.73 -1.63
N GLY A 12 -8.34 -9.05 -0.48
CA GLY A 12 -7.98 -7.64 -0.36
C GLY A 12 -6.53 -7.37 -0.73
N HIS A 13 -5.59 -8.16 -0.21
CA HIS A 13 -4.18 -8.05 -0.57
C HIS A 13 -3.90 -8.49 -2.02
N ALA A 14 -4.60 -9.52 -2.50
CA ALA A 14 -4.50 -9.92 -3.91
C ALA A 14 -4.99 -8.81 -4.85
N ALA A 15 -6.09 -8.14 -4.52
CA ALA A 15 -6.58 -6.98 -5.25
C ALA A 15 -5.58 -5.81 -5.19
N LEU A 16 -4.93 -5.58 -4.05
CA LEU A 16 -3.89 -4.56 -3.91
C LEU A 16 -2.65 -4.86 -4.79
N ALA A 17 -2.25 -6.13 -4.89
CA ALA A 17 -1.18 -6.55 -5.78
C ALA A 17 -1.54 -6.32 -7.26
N VAL A 18 -2.77 -6.64 -7.66
CA VAL A 18 -3.27 -6.36 -9.03
C VAL A 18 -3.35 -4.85 -9.28
N CYS A 19 -3.80 -4.06 -8.31
CA CYS A 19 -3.80 -2.61 -8.37
C CYS A 19 -2.39 -2.07 -8.65
N ALA A 20 -1.40 -2.51 -7.87
CA ALA A 20 -0.01 -2.09 -8.05
C ALA A 20 0.56 -2.49 -9.43
N ALA A 21 0.25 -3.69 -9.92
CA ALA A 21 0.69 -4.15 -11.23
C ALA A 21 0.07 -3.33 -12.38
N LEU A 22 -1.22 -3.04 -12.31
CA LEU A 22 -1.91 -2.19 -13.29
C LEU A 22 -1.41 -0.74 -13.23
N TYR A 23 -1.19 -0.20 -12.03
CA TYR A 23 -0.59 1.11 -11.86
C TYR A 23 0.82 1.10 -12.48
N LEU A 24 1.64 0.09 -12.22
CA LEU A 24 2.99 0.01 -12.80
C LEU A 24 2.95 -0.06 -14.34
N ALA A 25 1.98 -0.77 -14.92
CA ALA A 25 1.76 -0.79 -16.36
C ALA A 25 1.35 0.59 -16.91
N TRP A 26 0.49 1.33 -16.21
CA TRP A 26 0.18 2.73 -16.54
C TRP A 26 1.42 3.62 -16.46
N TRP A 27 2.19 3.50 -15.38
CA TRP A 27 3.42 4.26 -15.16
C TRP A 27 4.40 4.05 -16.31
N TRP A 28 4.63 2.78 -16.68
CA TRP A 28 5.49 2.42 -17.79
C TRP A 28 5.01 2.98 -19.13
N THR A 29 3.69 2.99 -19.36
CA THR A 29 3.10 3.45 -20.62
C THR A 29 3.27 4.96 -20.83
N PHE A 30 3.13 5.76 -19.77
CA PHE A 30 3.12 7.24 -19.90
C PHE A 30 4.44 7.93 -19.53
N PHE A 31 5.22 7.32 -18.63
CA PHE A 31 6.37 7.98 -18.02
C PHE A 31 7.72 7.38 -18.41
N ASN A 32 7.75 6.28 -19.18
CA ASN A 32 9.02 5.72 -19.64
C ASN A 32 9.74 6.69 -20.60
N PRO A 33 10.92 7.22 -20.23
CA PRO A 33 11.63 8.21 -21.03
C PRO A 33 12.30 7.62 -22.29
N ALA A 34 12.42 6.30 -22.37
CA ALA A 34 13.00 5.62 -23.52
C ALA A 34 11.98 5.35 -24.64
N LEU A 35 10.68 5.60 -24.39
CA LEU A 35 9.61 5.34 -25.34
C LEU A 35 9.01 6.66 -25.86
N PRO A 36 8.54 6.70 -27.12
CA PRO A 36 7.70 7.79 -27.61
C PRO A 36 6.47 7.97 -26.73
N LYS A 37 5.95 9.20 -26.66
CA LYS A 37 4.72 9.47 -25.91
C LYS A 37 3.56 8.62 -26.44
N ALA A 38 2.84 7.99 -25.53
CA ALA A 38 1.69 7.15 -25.85
C ALA A 38 0.62 7.95 -26.59
N THR A 39 0.23 7.46 -27.77
CA THR A 39 -0.85 8.02 -28.59
C THR A 39 -1.74 6.89 -29.13
N GLY A 40 -2.94 7.23 -29.61
CA GLY A 40 -3.87 6.27 -30.21
C GLY A 40 -4.21 5.09 -29.29
N ALA A 41 -4.05 3.87 -29.80
CA ALA A 41 -4.38 2.65 -29.06
C ALA A 41 -3.55 2.47 -27.77
N LEU A 42 -2.27 2.86 -27.78
CA LEU A 42 -1.40 2.76 -26.60
C LEU A 42 -1.85 3.72 -25.49
N TYR A 43 -2.32 4.92 -25.86
CA TYR A 43 -2.92 5.86 -24.91
C TYR A 43 -4.18 5.26 -24.26
N ALA A 44 -5.09 4.72 -25.08
CA ALA A 44 -6.33 4.12 -24.58
C ALA A 44 -6.05 2.93 -23.64
N MET A 45 -5.07 2.08 -23.99
CA MET A 45 -4.64 0.97 -23.14
C MET A 45 -4.06 1.47 -21.80
N GLY A 46 -3.21 2.50 -21.84
CA GLY A 46 -2.70 3.15 -20.64
C GLY A 46 -3.82 3.67 -19.73
N VAL A 47 -4.82 4.36 -20.29
CA VAL A 47 -6.01 4.80 -19.54
C VAL A 47 -6.75 3.61 -18.92
N GLY A 48 -6.89 2.51 -19.67
CA GLY A 48 -7.46 1.27 -19.13
C GLY A 48 -6.71 0.73 -17.91
N PHE A 49 -5.37 0.76 -17.93
CA PHE A 49 -4.56 0.33 -16.79
C PHE A 49 -4.81 1.15 -15.53
N ILE A 50 -4.82 2.49 -15.60
CA ILE A 50 -5.04 3.31 -14.38
C ILE A 50 -6.47 3.20 -13.86
N LEU A 51 -7.47 3.09 -14.75
CA LEU A 51 -8.86 2.86 -14.34
C LEU A 51 -9.01 1.50 -13.64
N GLY A 52 -8.35 0.47 -14.17
CA GLY A 52 -8.27 -0.83 -13.53
C GLY A 52 -7.58 -0.76 -12.17
N ALA A 53 -6.45 -0.05 -12.08
CA ALA A 53 -5.74 0.15 -10.80
C ALA A 53 -6.65 0.80 -9.75
N VAL A 54 -7.38 1.86 -10.12
CA VAL A 54 -8.34 2.52 -9.22
C VAL A 54 -9.43 1.55 -8.77
N ALA A 55 -10.03 0.80 -9.70
CA ALA A 55 -11.08 -0.17 -9.37
C ALA A 55 -10.60 -1.25 -8.39
N PHE A 56 -9.42 -1.83 -8.64
CA PHE A 56 -8.82 -2.83 -7.76
C PHE A 56 -8.34 -2.24 -6.43
N GLY A 57 -7.86 -0.99 -6.41
CA GLY A 57 -7.51 -0.28 -5.18
C GLY A 57 -8.72 -0.06 -4.27
N ILE A 58 -9.86 0.35 -4.83
CA ILE A 58 -11.12 0.48 -4.09
C ILE A 58 -11.58 -0.89 -3.58
N ALA A 59 -11.57 -1.91 -4.44
CA ALA A 59 -11.93 -3.27 -4.04
C ALA A 59 -11.04 -3.79 -2.88
N ALA A 60 -9.73 -3.54 -2.95
CA ALA A 60 -8.79 -3.90 -1.90
C ALA A 60 -9.16 -3.25 -0.56
N VAL A 61 -9.37 -1.93 -0.54
CA VAL A 61 -9.76 -1.20 0.69
C VAL A 61 -11.06 -1.72 1.27
N VAL A 62 -12.08 -1.97 0.44
CA VAL A 62 -13.37 -2.52 0.90
C VAL A 62 -13.21 -3.91 1.50
N LEU A 63 -12.52 -4.81 0.81
CA LEU A 63 -12.30 -6.18 1.29
C LEU A 63 -11.48 -6.20 2.59
N LEU A 64 -10.42 -5.39 2.68
CA LEU A 64 -9.61 -5.27 3.88
C LEU A 64 -10.42 -4.70 5.06
N ALA A 65 -11.25 -3.67 4.81
CA ALA A 65 -12.13 -3.12 5.83
C ALA A 65 -13.17 -4.15 6.33
N MET A 66 -13.75 -4.96 5.43
CA MET A 66 -14.66 -6.05 5.80
C MET A 66 -13.94 -7.11 6.65
N GLY A 67 -12.72 -7.48 6.28
CA GLY A 67 -11.90 -8.42 7.06
C GLY A 67 -11.54 -7.90 8.45
N LEU A 68 -11.15 -6.63 8.55
CA LEU A 68 -10.92 -5.94 9.83
C LEU A 68 -12.18 -5.90 10.69
N GLY A 69 -13.34 -5.62 10.09
CA GLY A 69 -14.63 -5.64 10.79
C GLY A 69 -15.00 -7.03 11.32
N ALA A 70 -14.74 -8.08 10.54
CA ALA A 70 -14.95 -9.46 10.97
C ALA A 70 -14.04 -9.84 12.16
N LEU A 71 -12.77 -9.43 12.12
CA LEU A 71 -11.82 -9.67 13.23
C LEU A 71 -12.15 -8.85 14.47
N ALA A 72 -12.71 -7.64 14.33
CA ALA A 72 -13.11 -6.80 15.46
C ALA A 72 -14.24 -7.44 16.30
N GLY A 73 -15.07 -8.29 15.69
CA GLY A 73 -16.10 -9.06 16.38
C GLY A 73 -15.62 -10.39 16.97
N ALA A 74 -14.38 -10.81 16.67
CA ALA A 74 -13.83 -12.08 17.15
C ALA A 74 -13.28 -11.94 18.59
N PRO A 75 -13.21 -13.05 19.37
CA PRO A 75 -12.53 -13.05 20.66
C PRO A 75 -11.06 -12.61 20.51
N GLN A 76 -10.66 -11.62 21.30
CA GLN A 76 -9.29 -11.11 21.28
C GLN A 76 -8.43 -11.85 22.30
N VAL A 77 -7.22 -12.24 21.91
CA VAL A 77 -6.28 -13.04 22.71
C VAL A 77 -5.21 -12.16 23.38
N GLY A 78 -5.16 -10.85 23.09
CA GLY A 78 -4.19 -9.94 23.70
C GLY A 78 -4.26 -8.48 23.25
N GLY A 79 -3.23 -7.70 23.64
CA GLY A 79 -3.16 -6.23 23.61
C GLY A 79 -3.02 -5.56 22.24
N ALA A 80 -3.80 -5.99 21.25
CA ALA A 80 -3.91 -5.27 19.99
C ALA A 80 -4.43 -3.84 20.23
N ALA A 81 -3.84 -2.87 19.53
CA ALA A 81 -4.31 -1.49 19.57
C ALA A 81 -5.72 -1.40 18.95
N PRO A 82 -6.59 -0.50 19.43
CA PRO A 82 -7.88 -0.26 18.79
C PRO A 82 -7.70 0.14 17.32
N GLY A 83 -8.53 -0.40 16.42
CA GLY A 83 -8.39 -0.16 14.97
C GLY A 83 -8.42 1.33 14.56
N TRP A 84 -9.14 2.18 15.30
CA TRP A 84 -9.21 3.63 15.03
C TRP A 84 -7.85 4.32 15.16
N VAL A 85 -6.91 3.76 15.96
CA VAL A 85 -5.55 4.32 16.14
C VAL A 85 -4.81 4.38 14.81
N PHE A 86 -4.98 3.38 13.94
CA PHE A 86 -4.34 3.36 12.62
C PHE A 86 -4.97 4.36 11.66
N ALA A 87 -6.30 4.56 11.74
CA ALA A 87 -6.98 5.56 10.93
C ALA A 87 -6.56 7.00 11.31
N VAL A 88 -6.62 7.32 12.61
CA VAL A 88 -6.19 8.63 13.12
C VAL A 88 -4.69 8.83 12.94
N GLY A 89 -3.90 7.80 13.22
CA GLY A 89 -2.44 7.80 13.05
C GLY A 89 -2.03 8.01 11.60
N GLY A 90 -2.72 7.36 10.65
CA GLY A 90 -2.48 7.56 9.21
C GLY A 90 -2.77 8.99 8.76
N VAL A 91 -3.89 9.57 9.20
CA VAL A 91 -4.23 10.98 8.91
C VAL A 91 -3.20 11.93 9.52
N ALA A 92 -2.82 11.72 10.78
CA ALA A 92 -1.82 12.55 11.45
C ALA A 92 -0.44 12.42 10.79
N ALA A 93 -0.02 11.20 10.43
CA ALA A 93 1.23 10.94 9.73
C ALA A 93 1.24 11.61 8.34
N TYR A 94 0.14 11.51 7.58
CA TYR A 94 0.01 12.21 6.31
C TYR A 94 0.16 13.72 6.48
N ALA A 95 -0.56 14.32 7.42
CA ALA A 95 -0.49 15.77 7.66
C ALA A 95 0.92 16.22 8.06
N ALA A 96 1.57 15.48 8.95
CA ALA A 96 2.94 15.74 9.38
C ALA A 96 3.95 15.60 8.24
N LEU A 97 3.89 14.50 7.48
CA LEU A 97 4.79 14.27 6.35
C LEU A 97 4.55 15.26 5.21
N ALA A 98 3.30 15.62 4.92
CA ALA A 98 2.98 16.64 3.94
C ALA A 98 3.56 18.00 4.36
N PHE A 99 3.38 18.39 5.62
CA PHE A 99 3.98 19.60 6.15
C PHE A 99 5.51 19.59 6.02
N VAL A 100 6.15 18.49 6.44
CA VAL A 100 7.62 18.38 6.42
C VAL A 100 8.16 18.41 4.98
N THR A 101 7.58 17.62 4.08
CA THR A 101 8.04 17.51 2.68
C THR A 101 7.84 18.82 1.92
N VAL A 102 6.72 19.52 2.12
CA VAL A 102 6.49 20.85 1.55
C VAL A 102 7.49 21.85 2.14
N ARG A 103 7.56 21.96 3.47
CA ARG A 103 8.27 23.05 4.16
C ARG A 103 9.79 22.96 4.05
N PHE A 104 10.34 21.75 4.12
CA PHE A 104 11.78 21.53 4.19
C PHE A 104 12.38 20.97 2.91
N PHE A 105 11.58 20.27 2.09
CA PHE A 105 12.05 19.65 0.85
C PHE A 105 11.54 20.33 -0.42
N GLY A 106 10.61 21.29 -0.30
CA GLY A 106 10.03 22.02 -1.42
C GLY A 106 9.16 21.13 -2.31
N ARG A 107 8.62 20.04 -1.77
CA ARG A 107 7.82 19.08 -2.53
C ARG A 107 6.38 19.57 -2.69
N PRO A 108 5.83 19.63 -3.92
CA PRO A 108 4.39 19.77 -4.08
C PRO A 108 3.70 18.51 -3.58
N VAL A 109 2.59 18.68 -2.87
CA VAL A 109 1.78 17.55 -2.39
C VAL A 109 1.19 16.82 -3.59
N THR A 110 1.49 15.52 -3.72
CA THR A 110 0.92 14.63 -4.73
C THR A 110 0.11 13.54 -4.06
N THR A 111 -0.68 12.81 -4.85
CA THR A 111 -1.42 11.65 -4.37
C THR A 111 -0.50 10.52 -3.91
N GLU A 112 0.76 10.46 -4.35
CA GLU A 112 1.72 9.40 -3.97
C GLU A 112 1.95 9.36 -2.46
N LEU A 113 2.14 10.53 -1.84
CA LEU A 113 2.30 10.64 -0.39
C LEU A 113 1.09 10.09 0.36
N LEU A 114 -0.11 10.42 -0.10
CA LEU A 114 -1.34 9.90 0.48
C LEU A 114 -1.41 8.37 0.32
N LEU A 115 -1.10 7.86 -0.87
CA LEU A 115 -1.22 6.42 -1.18
C LEU A 115 -0.33 5.56 -0.30
N PHE A 116 0.97 5.86 -0.16
CA PHE A 116 1.85 5.01 0.65
C PHE A 116 1.62 5.17 2.16
N VAL A 117 1.14 6.33 2.62
CA VAL A 117 0.78 6.53 4.04
C VAL A 117 -0.49 5.76 4.38
N LEU A 118 -1.52 5.84 3.54
CA LEU A 118 -2.75 5.07 3.74
C LEU A 118 -2.52 3.57 3.62
N TRP A 119 -1.68 3.14 2.67
CA TRP A 119 -1.23 1.76 2.57
C TRP A 119 -0.57 1.29 3.87
N ALA A 120 0.42 2.03 4.38
CA ALA A 120 1.12 1.66 5.61
C ALA A 120 0.18 1.57 6.82
N ALA A 121 -0.75 2.52 6.95
CA ALA A 121 -1.75 2.51 8.02
C ALA A 121 -2.67 1.28 7.92
N LEU A 122 -3.10 0.93 6.70
CA LEU A 122 -3.96 -0.23 6.46
C LEU A 122 -3.24 -1.54 6.75
N GLU A 123 -1.98 -1.69 6.32
CA GLU A 123 -1.17 -2.89 6.60
C GLU A 123 -0.94 -3.07 8.10
N LEU A 124 -0.56 -2.00 8.81
CA LEU A 124 -0.38 -2.06 10.27
C LEU A 124 -1.68 -2.39 10.99
N ALA A 125 -2.83 -1.91 10.51
CA ALA A 125 -4.14 -2.27 11.05
C ALA A 125 -4.45 -3.76 10.87
N VAL A 126 -4.18 -4.32 9.69
CA VAL A 126 -4.35 -5.75 9.41
C VAL A 126 -3.45 -6.60 10.30
N LEU A 127 -2.16 -6.28 10.37
CA LEU A 127 -1.19 -7.02 11.19
C LEU A 127 -1.59 -6.99 12.68
N ASN A 128 -2.01 -5.83 13.17
CA ASN A 128 -2.48 -5.66 14.54
C ASN A 128 -3.76 -6.46 14.81
N ALA A 129 -4.72 -6.47 13.88
CA ALA A 129 -5.95 -7.24 14.02
C ALA A 129 -5.69 -8.75 14.01
N LEU A 130 -4.80 -9.24 13.14
CA LEU A 130 -4.40 -10.66 13.11
C LEU A 130 -3.68 -11.07 14.39
N MET A 131 -2.83 -10.20 14.94
CA MET A 131 -2.20 -10.43 16.25
C MET A 131 -3.22 -10.45 17.38
N GLY A 132 -4.17 -9.51 17.38
CA GLY A 132 -5.25 -9.42 18.36
C GLY A 132 -6.15 -10.66 18.37
N ALA A 133 -6.44 -11.21 17.19
CA ALA A 133 -7.18 -12.46 17.02
C ALA A 133 -6.36 -13.73 17.34
N GLY A 134 -5.08 -13.59 17.71
CA GLY A 134 -4.19 -14.73 18.00
C GLY A 134 -3.72 -15.50 16.75
N MET A 135 -3.99 -15.00 15.55
CA MET A 135 -3.59 -15.60 14.28
C MET A 135 -2.13 -15.28 13.90
N LEU A 136 -1.58 -14.20 14.44
CA LEU A 136 -0.21 -13.76 14.21
C LEU A 136 0.54 -13.64 15.54
N PHE A 137 1.60 -14.42 15.73
CA PHE A 137 2.41 -14.32 16.94
C PHE A 137 3.23 -13.01 16.95
N GLY A 138 3.53 -12.49 18.14
CA GLY A 138 4.14 -11.16 18.31
C GLY A 138 5.47 -10.94 17.57
N GLY A 139 6.31 -11.97 17.48
CA GLY A 139 7.58 -11.87 16.71
C GLY A 139 7.35 -11.65 15.22
N ALA A 140 6.41 -12.37 14.60
CA ALA A 140 6.04 -12.16 13.19
C ALA A 140 5.38 -10.80 12.97
N PHE A 141 4.55 -10.34 13.92
CA PHE A 141 3.99 -8.99 13.89
C PHE A 141 5.08 -7.92 13.79
N TRP A 142 6.07 -7.93 14.70
CA TRP A 142 7.13 -6.92 14.70
C TRP A 142 8.02 -7.00 13.47
N LEU A 143 8.28 -8.19 12.95
CA LEU A 143 9.00 -8.39 11.69
C LEU A 143 8.25 -7.73 10.53
N LEU A 144 6.97 -8.05 10.34
CA LEU A 144 6.16 -7.54 9.24
C LEU A 144 5.92 -6.04 9.38
N ALA A 145 5.66 -5.54 10.59
CA ALA A 145 5.53 -4.11 10.87
C ALA A 145 6.83 -3.35 10.56
N GLY A 146 7.98 -3.94 10.87
CA GLY A 146 9.30 -3.40 10.51
C GLY A 146 9.50 -3.34 8.99
N VAL A 147 9.05 -4.36 8.25
CA VAL A 147 9.06 -4.36 6.77
C VAL A 147 8.17 -3.25 6.22
N VAL A 148 6.94 -3.10 6.73
CA VAL A 148 6.04 -2.00 6.33
C VAL A 148 6.70 -0.65 6.56
N ALA A 149 7.26 -0.41 7.76
CA ALA A 149 7.96 0.83 8.08
C ALA A 149 9.16 1.10 7.17
N LEU A 150 9.97 0.08 6.86
CA LEU A 150 11.10 0.19 5.94
C LEU A 150 10.64 0.54 4.53
N VAL A 151 9.59 -0.11 4.02
CA VAL A 151 9.03 0.17 2.70
C VAL A 151 8.45 1.57 2.66
N THR A 152 7.73 2.02 3.69
CA THR A 152 7.24 3.40 3.81
C THR A 152 8.38 4.42 3.82
N ALA A 153 9.46 4.16 4.55
CA ALA A 153 10.63 5.04 4.58
C ALA A 153 11.31 5.10 3.20
N ALA A 154 11.47 3.98 2.51
CA ALA A 154 12.00 3.94 1.15
C ALA A 154 11.09 4.72 0.17
N ASN A 155 9.78 4.52 0.24
CA ASN A 155 8.79 5.31 -0.52
C ASN A 155 8.94 6.81 -0.25
N LEU A 156 9.14 7.22 1.00
CA LEU A 156 9.33 8.62 1.36
C LEU A 156 10.63 9.20 0.77
N VAL A 157 11.71 8.42 0.77
CA VAL A 157 12.99 8.83 0.16
C VAL A 157 12.82 9.04 -1.35
N CYS A 158 12.23 8.09 -2.05
CA CYS A 158 11.89 8.22 -3.48
C CYS A 158 10.96 9.43 -3.71
N TYR A 159 9.91 9.54 -2.89
CA TYR A 159 8.99 10.67 -2.91
C TYR A 159 9.65 12.01 -2.61
N VAL A 160 10.81 12.08 -1.97
CA VAL A 160 11.55 13.34 -1.79
C VAL A 160 12.50 13.58 -2.97
N LEU A 161 13.13 12.53 -3.50
CA LEU A 161 14.16 12.62 -4.54
C LEU A 161 13.64 12.72 -5.99
N TYR A 162 12.55 12.03 -6.35
CA TYR A 162 11.93 12.02 -7.69
C TYR A 162 12.06 13.31 -8.54
N PHE A 163 11.68 14.50 -8.04
CA PHE A 163 11.78 15.75 -8.84
C PHE A 163 13.19 16.35 -8.96
N ARG A 164 14.18 15.79 -8.26
CA ARG A 164 15.60 16.21 -8.29
C ARG A 164 16.45 15.28 -9.15
N LEU A 165 15.84 14.21 -9.68
CA LEU A 165 16.53 13.17 -10.44
C LEU A 165 16.42 13.43 -11.95
N PRO A 166 17.42 13.01 -12.75
CA PRO A 166 17.30 13.02 -14.20
C PRO A 166 16.25 12.00 -14.69
N PRO A 167 15.82 12.05 -15.96
CA PRO A 167 14.62 11.34 -16.42
C PRO A 167 14.58 9.83 -16.19
N VAL A 168 15.70 9.12 -16.38
CA VAL A 168 15.73 7.65 -16.19
C VAL A 168 15.70 7.29 -14.70
N PRO A 169 16.55 7.86 -13.82
CA PRO A 169 16.43 7.63 -12.39
C PRO A 169 15.07 8.05 -11.81
N SER A 170 14.48 9.18 -12.22
CA SER A 170 13.14 9.56 -11.73
C SER A 170 12.06 8.56 -12.16
N PHE A 171 12.13 8.05 -13.39
CA PHE A 171 11.23 6.98 -13.84
C PHE A 171 11.32 5.72 -12.98
N VAL A 172 12.54 5.28 -12.64
CA VAL A 172 12.77 4.13 -11.75
C VAL A 172 12.31 4.44 -10.32
N ASP A 173 12.55 5.65 -9.84
CA ASP A 173 12.21 6.11 -8.49
C ASP A 173 10.70 6.15 -8.25
N GLY A 174 9.89 6.43 -9.30
CA GLY A 174 8.44 6.29 -9.22
C GLY A 174 7.93 4.85 -9.42
N ALA A 175 8.66 4.01 -10.15
CA ALA A 175 8.25 2.62 -10.45
C ALA A 175 8.59 1.63 -9.32
N ALA A 176 9.79 1.72 -8.77
CA ALA A 176 10.32 0.74 -7.82
C ALA A 176 9.50 0.65 -6.52
N PRO A 177 9.09 1.76 -5.88
CA PRO A 177 8.32 1.68 -4.64
C PRO A 177 6.95 1.01 -4.85
N LEU A 178 6.31 1.29 -5.99
CA LEU A 178 5.05 0.67 -6.40
C LEU A 178 5.19 -0.83 -6.63
N ALA A 179 6.28 -1.26 -7.29
CA ALA A 179 6.58 -2.67 -7.48
C ALA A 179 6.81 -3.40 -6.15
N VAL A 180 7.55 -2.78 -5.23
CA VAL A 180 7.80 -3.34 -3.89
C VAL A 180 6.49 -3.51 -3.10
N VAL A 181 5.62 -2.50 -3.09
CA VAL A 181 4.31 -2.57 -2.44
C VAL A 181 3.45 -3.68 -3.06
N GLY A 182 3.45 -3.80 -4.40
CA GLY A 182 2.71 -4.86 -5.09
C GLY A 182 3.19 -6.27 -4.74
N VAL A 183 4.52 -6.48 -4.71
CA VAL A 183 5.12 -7.77 -4.32
C VAL A 183 4.80 -8.08 -2.86
N LEU A 184 4.96 -7.11 -1.96
CA LEU A 184 4.64 -7.31 -0.55
C LEU A 184 3.15 -7.64 -0.35
N SER A 185 2.26 -6.99 -1.09
CA SER A 185 0.82 -7.31 -1.08
C SER A 185 0.56 -8.75 -1.53
N ALA A 186 1.21 -9.21 -2.61
CA ALA A 186 1.07 -10.59 -3.06
C ALA A 186 1.61 -11.60 -2.03
N VAL A 187 2.75 -11.29 -1.40
CA VAL A 187 3.34 -12.12 -0.33
C VAL A 187 2.39 -12.18 0.86
N LEU A 188 1.84 -11.05 1.31
CA LEU A 188 0.90 -11.00 2.42
C LEU A 188 -0.38 -11.78 2.12
N ALA A 189 -0.91 -11.70 0.89
CA ALA A 189 -2.05 -12.53 0.48
C ALA A 189 -1.77 -14.02 0.68
N VAL A 190 -0.58 -14.49 0.26
CA VAL A 190 -0.16 -15.89 0.40
C VAL A 190 0.07 -16.25 1.88
N VAL A 191 0.74 -15.40 2.65
CA VAL A 191 1.01 -15.66 4.07
C VAL A 191 -0.29 -15.74 4.86
N ILE A 192 -1.19 -14.77 4.68
CA ILE A 192 -2.48 -14.69 5.37
C ILE A 192 -3.37 -15.88 5.00
N ALA A 193 -3.32 -16.38 3.76
CA ALA A 193 -4.06 -17.57 3.35
C ALA A 193 -3.57 -18.88 4.01
N ARG A 194 -2.46 -18.84 4.74
CA ARG A 194 -1.84 -19.98 5.41
C ARG A 194 -1.86 -19.89 6.94
N LEU A 195 -2.36 -18.78 7.49
CA LEU A 195 -2.65 -18.63 8.92
C LEU A 195 -3.95 -19.37 9.27
#